data_AF-A0A9X9PTU9-F1
#
_entry.id   AF-A0A9X9PTU9-F1
#
_cell.length_a   1.000
_cell.length_b   1.000
_cell.length_c   1.000
_cell.angle_alpha   90.00
_cell.angle_beta   90.00
_cell.angle_gamma   90.00
#
_symmetry.space_group_name_H-M   'P 1'
#
loop_
_entity.id
_entity.type
_entity.pdbx_description
1 polymer ?
#
loop_
_entity_poly.entity_id
_entity_poly.type
_entity_poly.pdbx_seq_one_letter_code
_entity_poly.pdbx_strand_id
1 'polypeptide(L)'
;MDIAKKHILIYGQHWKAGALEQAMLDALVMDRVDFVKLLIEYGVNLHRFLTIPRLEELYNTKQGPTNMLLHHLVRDVKQHALLSGYRITLIDIGLVIEHLIGGAYRSSYTRKSFRALYNNLYRKHKRVTSFGQSLSQPPLHRRRPSGNRKESAESTLHSQ
;
A
#
# COMPACT_ATOMS: atom_id res chain seq x y z
N MET A 1 9.46 -16.50 -29.29
CA MET A 1 9.38 -15.14 -28.70
C MET A 1 8.67 -14.11 -29.61
N ASP A 2 8.07 -14.55 -30.72
CA ASP A 2 8.15 -13.78 -31.98
C ASP A 2 6.86 -13.02 -32.29
N ILE A 3 5.75 -13.46 -31.71
CA ILE A 3 4.44 -12.79 -31.75
C ILE A 3 4.45 -11.56 -30.83
N ALA A 4 4.97 -11.69 -29.60
CA ALA A 4 5.06 -10.57 -28.65
C ALA A 4 5.92 -9.43 -29.20
N LYS A 5 7.07 -9.74 -29.82
CA LYS A 5 7.88 -8.77 -30.55
C LYS A 5 7.06 -8.09 -31.66
N LYS A 6 6.41 -8.84 -32.55
CA LYS A 6 5.56 -8.25 -33.62
C LYS A 6 4.48 -7.28 -33.13
N HIS A 7 3.84 -7.56 -31.99
CA HIS A 7 2.79 -6.70 -31.43
C HIS A 7 3.30 -5.59 -30.50
N ILE A 8 4.54 -5.67 -30.00
CA ILE A 8 5.17 -4.58 -29.22
C ILE A 8 5.88 -3.57 -30.14
N LEU A 9 6.44 -4.01 -31.27
CA LEU A 9 7.27 -3.21 -32.19
C LEU A 9 6.50 -2.38 -33.24
N ILE A 10 5.19 -2.16 -33.14
CA ILE A 10 4.50 -1.27 -34.10
C ILE A 10 4.92 0.18 -33.79
N TYR A 11 5.90 0.69 -34.56
CA TYR A 11 6.34 2.07 -34.54
C TYR A 11 5.14 2.99 -34.78
N GLY A 12 4.74 3.76 -33.77
CA GLY A 12 3.53 4.60 -33.79
C GLY A 12 2.37 4.11 -32.91
N GLN A 13 2.46 2.92 -32.31
CA GLN A 13 1.43 2.43 -31.40
C GLN A 13 1.47 3.18 -30.06
N HIS A 14 0.42 3.97 -29.82
CA HIS A 14 0.25 4.73 -28.59
C HIS A 14 -0.21 3.79 -27.47
N TRP A 15 0.74 3.30 -26.67
CA TRP A 15 0.43 2.54 -25.47
C TRP A 15 -0.44 3.38 -24.52
N LYS A 16 -1.55 2.79 -24.05
CA LYS A 16 -2.32 3.37 -22.96
C LYS A 16 -1.38 3.56 -21.75
N ALA A 17 -1.39 4.74 -21.14
CA ALA A 17 -0.57 5.02 -19.96
C ALA A 17 -0.79 3.94 -18.88
N GLY A 18 0.29 3.32 -18.39
CA GLY A 18 0.25 2.21 -17.44
C GLY A 18 0.25 0.80 -18.06
N ALA A 19 0.06 0.65 -19.38
CA ALA A 19 -0.02 -0.68 -20.01
C ALA A 19 1.31 -1.45 -19.95
N LEU A 20 2.43 -0.76 -20.12
CA LEU A 20 3.76 -1.37 -20.08
C LEU A 20 4.13 -1.77 -18.64
N GLU A 21 3.73 -0.98 -17.65
CA GLU A 21 3.85 -1.33 -16.23
C GLU A 21 2.95 -2.51 -15.84
N GLN A 22 1.72 -2.62 -16.38
CA GLN A 22 0.89 -3.80 -16.13
C GLN A 22 1.52 -5.06 -16.73
N ALA A 23 1.99 -5.00 -17.99
CA ALA A 23 2.70 -6.10 -18.62
C ALA A 23 3.96 -6.52 -17.84
N MET A 24 4.65 -5.58 -17.19
CA MET A 24 5.79 -5.88 -16.30
C MET A 24 5.34 -6.60 -15.03
N LEU A 25 4.24 -6.17 -14.41
CA LEU A 25 3.68 -6.84 -13.23
C LEU A 25 3.29 -8.29 -13.57
N ASP A 26 2.58 -8.49 -14.66
CA ASP A 26 2.13 -9.81 -15.12
C ASP A 26 3.33 -10.72 -15.47
N ALA A 27 4.35 -10.18 -16.17
CA ALA A 27 5.57 -10.91 -16.49
C ALA A 27 6.37 -11.35 -15.25
N LEU A 28 6.40 -10.52 -14.20
CA LEU A 28 7.05 -10.85 -12.93
C LEU A 28 6.24 -11.91 -12.14
N VAL A 29 4.92 -11.79 -12.08
CA VAL A 29 4.05 -12.76 -11.37
C VAL A 29 4.05 -14.14 -12.06
N MET A 30 4.16 -14.17 -13.38
CA MET A 30 4.17 -15.40 -14.18
C MET A 30 5.58 -15.98 -14.45
N ASP A 31 6.62 -15.48 -13.77
CA ASP A 31 8.03 -15.87 -13.94
C ASP A 31 8.52 -15.87 -15.42
N ARG A 32 8.11 -14.85 -16.17
CA ARG A 32 8.40 -14.72 -17.62
C ARG A 32 9.62 -13.85 -17.86
N VAL A 33 10.80 -14.36 -17.49
CA VAL A 33 12.11 -13.67 -17.62
C VAL A 33 12.32 -13.02 -18.99
N ASP A 34 11.95 -13.70 -20.07
CA ASP A 34 12.05 -13.19 -21.44
C ASP A 34 11.19 -11.95 -21.71
N PHE A 35 10.01 -11.86 -21.11
CA PHE A 35 9.14 -10.69 -21.19
C PHE A 35 9.67 -9.56 -20.30
N VAL A 36 10.22 -9.86 -19.12
CA VAL A 36 10.84 -8.86 -18.24
C VAL A 36 12.02 -8.17 -18.95
N LYS A 37 12.91 -8.94 -19.59
CA LYS A 37 14.02 -8.41 -20.40
C LYS A 37 13.51 -7.49 -21.51
N LEU A 38 12.56 -7.98 -22.30
CA LEU A 38 11.92 -7.23 -23.39
C LEU A 38 11.35 -5.90 -22.87
N LEU A 39 10.52 -5.93 -21.82
CA LEU A 39 9.88 -4.72 -21.30
C LEU A 39 10.88 -3.68 -20.76
N ILE A 40 12.02 -4.11 -20.20
CA ILE A 40 13.11 -3.20 -19.82
C ILE A 40 13.75 -2.57 -21.07
N GLU A 41 14.06 -3.35 -22.11
CA GLU A 41 14.59 -2.85 -23.40
C GLU A 41 13.67 -1.82 -24.06
N TYR A 42 12.34 -2.01 -23.98
CA TYR A 42 11.33 -1.10 -24.54
C TYR A 42 10.89 0.05 -23.59
N GLY A 43 11.62 0.28 -22.50
CA GLY A 43 11.52 1.52 -21.71
C GLY A 43 10.86 1.43 -20.33
N VAL A 44 10.61 0.23 -19.78
CA VAL A 44 10.25 0.11 -18.36
C VAL A 44 11.45 0.46 -17.49
N ASN A 45 11.44 1.67 -16.92
CA ASN A 45 12.38 2.05 -15.87
C ASN A 45 12.05 1.29 -14.57
N LEU A 46 12.84 0.26 -14.26
CA LEU A 46 12.59 -0.63 -13.13
C LEU A 46 12.61 0.10 -11.76
N HIS A 47 13.45 1.14 -11.60
CA HIS A 47 13.52 1.94 -10.37
C HIS A 47 12.24 2.78 -10.15
N ARG A 48 11.64 3.31 -11.22
CA ARG A 48 10.32 3.98 -11.16
C ARG A 48 9.18 2.96 -11.02
N PHE A 49 9.37 1.75 -11.54
CA PHE A 49 8.37 0.69 -11.48
C PHE A 49 8.22 0.08 -10.07
N LEU A 50 9.32 -0.32 -9.42
CA LEU A 50 9.35 -1.02 -8.13
C LEU A 50 9.14 -0.09 -6.92
N THR A 51 7.93 0.47 -6.82
CA THR A 51 7.51 1.27 -5.66
C THR A 51 7.22 0.39 -4.44
N ILE A 52 7.18 0.98 -3.23
CA ILE A 52 6.85 0.26 -1.98
C ILE A 52 5.54 -0.56 -2.11
N PRO A 53 4.40 0.01 -2.58
CA PRO A 53 3.16 -0.76 -2.73
C PRO A 53 3.26 -1.92 -3.73
N ARG A 54 3.98 -1.74 -4.85
CA ARG A 54 4.16 -2.78 -5.88
C ARG A 54 5.09 -3.91 -5.43
N LEU A 55 6.14 -3.60 -4.67
CA LEU A 55 6.95 -4.64 -4.05
C LEU A 55 6.11 -5.48 -3.09
N GLU A 56 5.27 -4.85 -2.24
CA GLU A 56 4.37 -5.62 -1.37
C GLU A 56 3.29 -6.38 -2.13
N GLU A 57 2.81 -5.88 -3.26
CA GLU A 57 1.92 -6.61 -4.15
C GLU A 57 2.60 -7.87 -4.72
N LEU A 58 3.83 -7.73 -5.24
CA LEU A 58 4.64 -8.85 -5.73
C LEU A 58 4.93 -9.89 -4.64
N TYR A 59 5.34 -9.47 -3.45
CA TYR A 59 5.62 -10.39 -2.32
C TYR A 59 4.37 -11.03 -1.70
N ASN A 60 3.17 -10.53 -1.99
CA ASN A 60 1.88 -11.09 -1.53
C ASN A 60 1.04 -11.65 -2.68
N THR A 61 1.62 -11.89 -3.86
CA THR A 61 0.91 -12.60 -4.93
C THR A 61 0.51 -13.99 -4.43
N LYS A 62 -0.64 -14.51 -4.86
CA LYS A 62 -1.06 -15.89 -4.52
C LYS A 62 -0.60 -16.91 -5.55
N GLN A 63 0.05 -16.46 -6.62
CA GLN A 63 0.50 -17.29 -7.73
C GLN A 63 1.96 -17.69 -7.49
N GLY A 64 2.25 -18.99 -7.49
CA GLY A 64 3.60 -19.54 -7.29
C GLY A 64 3.84 -20.21 -5.92
N PRO A 65 4.81 -21.13 -5.84
CA PRO A 65 5.05 -21.98 -4.65
C PRO A 65 5.77 -21.26 -3.50
N THR A 66 6.40 -20.11 -3.76
CA THR A 66 7.29 -19.38 -2.84
C THR A 66 6.56 -18.72 -1.66
N ASN A 67 5.25 -18.45 -1.81
CA ASN A 67 4.46 -17.71 -0.83
C ASN A 67 4.36 -18.42 0.52
N MET A 68 4.25 -19.75 0.51
CA MET A 68 4.17 -20.55 1.74
C MET A 68 5.46 -20.42 2.56
N LEU A 69 6.63 -20.54 1.93
CA LEU A 69 7.92 -20.39 2.60
C LEU A 69 8.10 -19.01 3.22
N LEU A 70 7.75 -17.94 2.50
CA LEU A 70 7.83 -16.57 3.03
C LEU A 70 6.90 -16.38 4.24
N HIS A 71 5.68 -16.92 4.20
CA HIS A 71 4.76 -16.88 5.34
C HIS A 71 5.28 -17.64 6.57
N HIS A 72 5.97 -18.77 6.39
CA HIS A 72 6.64 -19.48 7.50
C HIS A 72 7.78 -18.65 8.09
N LEU A 73 8.71 -18.16 7.27
CA LEU A 73 9.83 -17.33 7.74
C LEU A 73 9.36 -16.07 8.48
N VAL A 74 8.30 -15.41 8.00
CA VAL A 74 7.70 -14.24 8.70
C VAL A 74 7.07 -14.63 10.03
N ARG A 75 6.50 -15.84 10.15
CA ARG A 75 5.96 -16.35 11.42
C ARG A 75 7.08 -16.59 12.43
N ASP A 76 8.18 -17.18 11.99
CA ASP A 76 9.33 -17.53 12.83
C ASP A 76 10.01 -16.27 13.40
N VAL A 77 10.28 -15.26 12.56
CA VAL A 77 10.91 -14.01 13.03
C VAL A 77 9.99 -13.10 13.85
N LYS A 78 8.66 -13.26 13.76
CA LYS A 78 7.69 -12.43 14.50
C LYS A 78 7.12 -13.11 15.75
N GLN A 79 7.31 -14.42 15.93
CA GLN A 79 6.85 -15.20 17.09
C GLN A 79 5.35 -15.03 17.43
N HIS A 80 4.55 -14.62 16.46
CA HIS A 80 3.12 -14.37 16.61
C HIS A 80 2.32 -15.24 15.65
N ALA A 81 1.14 -15.68 16.08
CA ALA A 81 0.18 -16.31 15.19
C ALA A 81 -0.30 -15.27 14.16
N LEU A 82 0.27 -15.30 12.95
CA LEU A 82 -0.22 -14.51 11.83
C LEU A 82 -1.66 -14.93 11.55
N LEU A 83 -2.60 -13.98 11.67
CA LEU A 83 -4.00 -14.23 11.35
C LEU A 83 -4.15 -14.59 9.86
N SER A 84 -5.13 -15.43 9.55
CA SER A 84 -5.48 -15.73 8.15
C SER A 84 -5.82 -14.42 7.43
N GLY A 85 -5.13 -14.14 6.32
CA GLY A 85 -5.24 -12.88 5.60
C GLY A 85 -4.25 -11.77 6.02
N TYR A 86 -3.27 -12.05 6.90
CA TYR A 86 -2.17 -11.12 7.16
C TYR A 86 -1.38 -10.81 5.88
N ARG A 87 -1.27 -9.52 5.53
CA ARG A 87 -0.45 -9.04 4.41
C ARG A 87 0.97 -8.76 4.88
N ILE A 88 1.95 -9.42 4.26
CA ILE A 88 3.37 -9.27 4.52
C ILE A 88 3.83 -7.87 4.11
N THR A 89 4.55 -7.18 5.00
CA THR A 89 5.10 -5.85 4.74
C THR A 89 6.59 -5.90 4.37
N LEU A 90 7.11 -4.85 3.73
CA LEU A 90 8.56 -4.74 3.47
C LEU A 90 9.38 -4.73 4.76
N ILE A 91 8.80 -4.28 5.87
CA ILE A 91 9.45 -4.34 7.19
C ILE A 91 9.59 -5.80 7.66
N ASP A 92 8.55 -6.62 7.47
CA ASP A 92 8.60 -8.06 7.79
C ASP A 92 9.64 -8.79 6.94
N ILE A 93 9.70 -8.47 5.64
CA ILE A 93 10.73 -8.98 4.72
C ILE A 93 12.12 -8.52 5.15
N GLY A 94 12.25 -7.28 5.65
CA GLY A 94 13.49 -6.78 6.23
C GLY A 94 13.99 -7.63 7.41
N LEU A 95 13.09 -8.06 8.29
CA LEU A 95 13.40 -8.95 9.42
C LEU A 95 13.78 -10.36 8.94
N VAL A 96 13.09 -10.91 7.93
CA VAL A 96 13.44 -12.21 7.34
C VAL A 96 14.83 -12.17 6.70
N ILE A 97 15.17 -11.12 5.94
CA ILE A 97 16.51 -10.96 5.35
C ILE A 97 17.58 -10.84 6.45
N GLU A 98 17.33 -10.09 7.53
CA GLU A 98 18.25 -9.99 8.67
C GLU A 98 18.43 -11.32 9.39
N HIS A 99 17.37 -12.11 9.55
CA HIS A 99 17.44 -13.44 10.16
C HIS A 99 18.22 -14.45 9.29
N LEU A 100 18.00 -14.43 7.97
CA LEU A 100 18.65 -15.34 7.03
C LEU A 100 20.14 -15.02 6.81
N ILE A 101 20.52 -13.74 6.79
CA ILE A 101 21.92 -13.31 6.64
C ILE A 101 22.66 -13.37 7.98
N GLY A 102 21.97 -13.03 9.08
CA GLY A 102 22.52 -13.07 10.44
C GLY A 102 23.64 -12.07 10.72
N GLY A 103 24.39 -12.34 11.78
CA GLY A 103 25.50 -11.52 12.24
C GLY A 103 25.08 -10.09 12.59
N ALA A 104 25.80 -9.11 12.04
CA ALA A 104 25.52 -7.68 12.21
C ALA A 104 24.84 -7.04 10.99
N TYR A 105 24.35 -7.84 10.03
CA TYR A 105 23.69 -7.29 8.84
C TYR A 105 22.41 -6.54 9.21
N ARG A 106 22.17 -5.41 8.55
CA ARG A 106 20.97 -4.59 8.74
C ARG A 106 20.37 -4.16 7.41
N SER A 107 19.23 -4.77 7.10
CA SER A 107 18.43 -4.54 5.89
C SER A 107 18.02 -3.08 5.77
N SER A 108 17.96 -2.59 4.53
CA SER A 108 17.45 -1.24 4.21
C SER A 108 16.03 -1.03 4.76
N TYR A 109 15.19 -2.07 4.73
CA TYR A 109 13.78 -2.00 5.15
C TYR A 109 13.57 -1.86 6.67
N THR A 110 14.56 -2.18 7.51
CA THR A 110 14.44 -2.05 8.98
C THR A 110 15.03 -0.75 9.53
N ARG A 111 15.74 0.02 8.68
CA ARG A 111 16.38 1.29 9.07
C ARG A 111 15.36 2.36 9.45
N LYS A 112 15.74 3.23 10.40
CA LYS A 112 14.86 4.30 10.92
C LYS A 112 14.31 5.21 9.80
N SER A 113 15.14 5.57 8.82
CA SER A 113 14.76 6.38 7.65
C SER A 113 13.69 5.71 6.79
N PHE A 114 13.87 4.42 6.47
CA PHE A 114 12.88 3.65 5.71
C PHE A 114 11.55 3.51 6.47
N ARG A 115 11.60 3.17 7.76
CA ARG A 115 10.40 3.08 8.61
C ARG A 115 9.63 4.40 8.66
N ALA A 116 10.31 5.54 8.69
CA ALA A 116 9.67 6.86 8.61
C ALA A 116 8.99 7.10 7.25
N LEU A 117 9.68 6.82 6.14
CA LEU A 117 9.13 6.89 4.78
C LEU A 117 7.89 6.01 4.61
N TYR A 118 7.99 4.74 5.02
CA TYR A 118 6.93 3.74 4.97
C TYR A 118 5.68 4.20 5.75
N ASN A 119 5.85 4.62 7.00
CA ASN A 119 4.75 5.09 7.84
C ASN A 119 4.10 6.35 7.27
N ASN A 120 4.88 7.25 6.67
CA ASN A 120 4.35 8.46 6.03
C ASN A 120 3.52 8.14 4.77
N LEU A 121 3.97 7.18 3.95
CA LEU A 121 3.25 6.72 2.76
C LEU A 121 1.87 6.17 3.14
N TYR A 122 1.80 5.23 4.07
CA TYR A 122 0.53 4.63 4.50
C TYR A 122 -0.37 5.58 5.31
N ARG A 123 0.20 6.52 6.08
CA ARG A 123 -0.57 7.63 6.69
C ARG A 123 -1.19 8.55 5.64
N LYS A 124 -0.48 8.85 4.54
CA LYS A 124 -1.00 9.67 3.44
C LYS A 124 -2.16 8.96 2.72
N HIS A 125 -2.02 7.66 2.42
CA HIS A 125 -3.11 6.88 1.83
C HIS A 125 -4.37 6.89 2.71
N LYS A 126 -4.24 6.65 4.03
CA LYS A 126 -5.40 6.67 4.95
C LYS A 126 -6.13 8.03 4.97
N ARG A 127 -5.40 9.15 4.86
CA ARG A 127 -5.98 10.50 4.79
C ARG A 127 -6.72 10.75 3.47
N VAL A 128 -6.17 10.30 2.34
CA VAL A 128 -6.82 10.46 1.02
C VAL A 128 -8.10 9.63 0.95
N THR A 129 -8.08 8.39 1.45
CA THR A 129 -9.29 7.55 1.49
C THR A 129 -10.39 8.11 2.41
N SER A 130 -10.02 8.73 3.54
CA SER A 130 -11.02 9.38 4.42
C SER A 130 -11.61 10.66 3.83
N PHE A 131 -10.85 11.43 3.03
CA PHE A 131 -11.38 12.59 2.32
C PHE A 131 -12.35 12.18 1.18
N GLY A 132 -12.08 11.06 0.49
CA GLY A 132 -12.97 10.54 -0.55
C GLY A 132 -14.35 10.11 -0.04
N GLN A 133 -14.46 9.63 1.20
CA GLN A 133 -15.74 9.25 1.81
C GLN A 133 -16.58 10.45 2.32
N SER A 134 -16.02 11.66 2.33
CA SER A 134 -16.73 12.86 2.82
C SER A 134 -17.72 13.47 1.81
N LEU A 135 -17.71 13.04 0.54
CA LEU A 135 -18.54 13.64 -0.52
C LEU A 135 -19.85 12.90 -0.83
N SER A 136 -20.15 11.82 -0.11
CA SER A 136 -21.34 11.00 -0.34
C SER A 136 -22.23 10.86 0.92
N GLN A 137 -22.70 11.99 1.44
CA GLN A 137 -23.89 12.05 2.30
C GLN A 137 -24.76 13.26 1.92
N PRO A 138 -26.07 13.10 1.67
CA PRO A 138 -26.99 14.21 1.49
C PRO A 138 -27.30 14.89 2.84
N PRO A 139 -27.38 16.23 2.91
CA PRO A 139 -27.53 16.95 4.18
C PRO A 139 -28.98 16.91 4.68
N LEU A 140 -29.28 16.07 5.68
CA LEU A 140 -30.57 16.11 6.37
C LEU A 140 -30.64 17.28 7.37
N HIS A 141 -31.50 18.23 7.04
CA HIS A 141 -32.13 19.26 7.88
C HIS A 141 -31.43 19.72 9.18
N ARG A 142 -30.67 20.81 9.03
CA ARG A 142 -30.31 21.75 10.10
C ARG A 142 -31.57 22.36 10.75
N ARG A 143 -31.98 21.90 11.94
CA ARG A 143 -33.00 22.57 12.76
C ARG A 143 -32.32 23.50 13.80
N ARG A 144 -32.55 24.81 13.68
CA ARG A 144 -32.05 25.84 14.63
C ARG A 144 -32.89 25.85 15.91
N PRO A 145 -32.30 26.08 17.10
CA PRO A 145 -33.02 26.67 18.22
C PRO A 145 -33.14 28.19 18.01
N SER A 146 -34.29 28.76 18.38
CA SER A 146 -34.61 30.19 18.29
C SER A 146 -35.69 30.51 19.32
N GLY A 147 -35.60 31.64 20.02
CA GLY A 147 -36.72 32.16 20.82
C GLY A 147 -36.37 32.54 22.25
N ASN A 148 -35.97 33.80 22.42
CA ASN A 148 -35.65 34.47 23.67
C ASN A 148 -36.85 34.58 24.64
N ARG A 149 -36.53 34.61 25.95
CA ARG A 149 -37.00 35.58 26.96
C ARG A 149 -38.50 35.64 27.34
N LYS A 150 -38.80 35.36 28.62
CA LYS A 150 -39.59 36.26 29.48
C LYS A 150 -39.19 36.12 30.96
N GLU A 151 -39.54 37.13 31.72
CA GLU A 151 -38.98 37.52 33.02
C GLU A 151 -40.13 37.69 34.02
N SER A 152 -39.92 37.32 35.30
CA SER A 152 -40.64 37.89 36.45
C SER A 152 -39.85 37.60 37.74
N ALA A 153 -39.72 38.61 38.60
CA ALA A 153 -39.37 38.43 40.02
C ALA A 153 -40.55 37.72 40.75
N GLU A 154 -40.46 37.13 41.96
CA GLU A 154 -39.95 37.57 43.27
C GLU A 154 -39.80 36.32 44.21
N SER A 155 -39.22 36.29 45.42
CA SER A 155 -38.38 37.20 46.25
C SER A 155 -37.78 36.44 47.47
N THR A 156 -37.21 37.18 48.44
CA THR A 156 -37.09 36.82 49.88
C THR A 156 -35.84 36.02 50.36
N LEU A 157 -34.78 36.79 50.64
CA LEU A 157 -34.03 36.90 51.91
C LEU A 157 -33.36 35.67 52.61
N HIS A 158 -32.04 35.82 52.84
CA HIS A 158 -31.30 35.76 54.14
C HIS A 158 -31.80 34.76 55.22
N SER A 159 -30.96 33.87 55.80
CA SER A 159 -29.75 34.22 56.58
C SER A 159 -28.95 32.99 57.06
N GLN A 160 -27.65 33.25 57.33
CA GLN A 160 -26.71 32.56 58.24
C GLN A 160 -26.49 31.04 58.09
#